data_AF-A0A7C3LN89-F1
#
_entry.id   AF-A0A7C3LN89-F1
#
_cell.length_a   1.000
_cell.length_b   1.000
_cell.length_c   1.000
_cell.angle_alpha   90.00
_cell.angle_beta   90.00
_cell.angle_gamma   90.00
#
_symmetry.space_group_name_H-M   'P 1'
#
loop_
_entity.id
_entity.type
_entity.pdbx_description
1 polymer ?
#
loop_
_entity_poly.entity_id
_entity_poly.type
_entity_poly.pdbx_seq_one_letter_code
_entity_poly.pdbx_strand_id
1 'polypeptide(L)' 'MPLREGNAPGSYVGQSVRRREDPRLLRGQGLYVADVRLPGMAHAAILRSSYAHARI' A
#
# COMPACT_ATOMS: atom_id res chain seq x y z
N MET A 1 8.88 39.32 9.31
CA MET A 1 9.03 37.86 9.07
C MET A 1 9.88 37.70 7.82
N PRO A 2 11.14 37.22 7.91
CA PRO A 2 11.99 37.08 6.73
C PRO A 2 11.51 35.91 5.85
N LEU A 3 11.76 36.03 4.55
CA LEU A 3 11.38 35.09 3.50
C LEU A 3 12.15 33.78 3.64
N ARG A 4 11.47 32.63 3.45
CA ARG A 4 12.06 31.28 3.54
C ARG A 4 13.22 31.16 2.54
N GLU A 5 14.39 30.79 3.06
CA GLU A 5 15.57 30.46 2.26
C GLU A 5 15.23 29.36 1.25
N GLY A 6 15.67 29.60 0.01
CA GLY A 6 15.48 28.70 -1.11
C GLY A 6 16.06 27.32 -0.81
N ASN A 7 15.23 26.33 -1.07
CA ASN A 7 15.53 24.91 -1.16
C ASN A 7 16.98 24.61 -1.62
N ALA A 8 17.83 24.14 -0.69
CA ALA A 8 19.18 23.69 -0.99
C ALA A 8 19.15 22.52 -1.99
N PRO A 9 20.08 22.46 -2.97
CA PRO A 9 20.16 21.33 -3.90
C PRO A 9 20.41 20.03 -3.11
N GLY A 10 19.38 19.17 -3.04
CA GLY A 10 19.40 17.91 -2.30
C GLY A 10 18.34 17.78 -1.19
N SER A 11 17.63 18.85 -0.81
CA SER A 11 16.59 18.77 0.21
C SER A 11 15.24 18.33 -0.36
N TYR A 12 14.86 17.06 -0.23
CA TYR A 12 13.55 16.57 -0.66
C TYR A 12 12.39 16.98 0.27
N VAL A 13 12.70 17.51 1.46
CA VAL A 13 11.70 17.86 2.49
C VAL A 13 11.01 19.19 2.12
N GLY A 14 9.68 19.18 2.09
CA GLY A 14 8.86 20.36 1.77
C GLY A 14 8.61 20.59 0.27
N GLN A 15 9.15 19.74 -0.61
CA GLN A 15 8.90 19.80 -2.05
C GLN A 15 7.73 18.92 -2.47
N SER A 16 6.98 19.38 -3.48
CA SER A 16 6.00 18.54 -4.18
C SER A 16 6.72 17.72 -5.26
N VAL A 17 7.09 16.49 -4.93
CA VAL A 17 7.80 15.56 -5.83
C VAL A 17 6.82 14.50 -6.34
N ARG A 18 6.93 14.15 -7.63
CA ARG A 18 6.13 13.04 -8.20
C ARG A 18 6.51 11.74 -7.50
N ARG A 19 5.51 10.95 -7.13
CA ARG A 19 5.76 9.68 -6.45
C ARG A 19 6.34 8.68 -7.43
N ARG A 20 7.28 7.87 -6.95
CA ARG A 20 7.97 6.87 -7.76
C ARG A 20 7.07 5.68 -8.07
N GLU A 21 6.15 5.37 -7.16
CA GLU A 21 5.25 4.23 -7.26
C GLU A 21 4.05 4.45 -8.19
N ASP A 22 3.65 5.70 -8.45
CA ASP A 22 2.44 6.01 -9.24
C ASP A 22 2.39 5.30 -10.60
N PRO A 23 3.46 5.28 -11.42
CA PRO A 23 3.39 4.64 -12.73
C PRO A 23 3.04 3.15 -12.67
N ARG A 24 3.56 2.41 -11.68
CA ARG A 24 3.25 0.98 -11.54
C ARG A 24 1.87 0.75 -10.91
N LEU A 25 1.49 1.55 -9.92
CA LEU A 25 0.22 1.38 -9.23
C LEU A 25 -0.96 1.77 -10.13
N LEU A 26 -0.86 2.90 -10.83
CA LEU A 26 -1.91 3.39 -11.73
C LEU A 26 -2.10 2.52 -12.98
N ARG A 27 -1.10 1.71 -13.34
CA ARG A 27 -1.17 0.77 -14.47
C ARG A 27 -1.61 -0.64 -14.04
N GLY A 28 -1.96 -0.85 -12.78
CA GLY A 28 -2.30 -2.19 -12.25
C GLY A 28 -1.11 -3.14 -12.19
N GLN A 29 0.11 -2.61 -12.19
CA GLN A 29 1.37 -3.37 -12.08
C GLN A 29 1.87 -3.44 -10.63
N GLY A 30 1.01 -3.10 -9.67
CA GLY A 30 1.22 -3.42 -8.27
C GLY A 30 1.17 -4.93 -8.07
N LEU A 31 2.01 -5.44 -7.18
CA LEU A 31 1.97 -6.84 -6.73
C LEU A 31 1.59 -6.82 -5.25
N TYR A 32 0.34 -7.16 -4.96
CA TYR A 32 -0.16 -7.34 -3.61
C TYR A 32 -0.22 -8.82 -3.25
N VAL A 33 -0.44 -9.12 -1.97
CA VAL A 33 -0.46 -10.51 -1.46
C VAL A 33 -1.48 -11.37 -2.21
N ALA A 34 -2.64 -10.81 -2.55
CA ALA A 34 -3.70 -11.52 -3.28
C ALA A 34 -3.39 -11.75 -4.77
N ASP A 35 -2.41 -11.06 -5.33
CA ASP A 35 -2.02 -11.20 -6.75
C ASP A 35 -1.01 -12.34 -6.96
N VAL A 36 -0.38 -12.82 -5.88
CA VAL A 36 0.61 -13.90 -5.94
C VAL A 36 -0.07 -15.21 -6.34
N ARG A 37 0.52 -15.91 -7.31
CA ARG A 37 0.07 -17.23 -7.78
C ARG A 37 1.25 -18.19 -7.81
N LEU A 38 1.12 -19.31 -7.11
CA LEU A 38 2.12 -20.38 -7.06
C LEU A 38 1.51 -21.69 -7.55
N PRO A 39 2.28 -22.57 -8.22
CA PRO A 39 1.81 -23.91 -8.56
C PRO A 39 1.35 -24.67 -7.30
N GLY A 40 0.14 -25.22 -7.34
CA GLY A 40 -0.43 -25.96 -6.20
C GLY A 40 -0.93 -25.09 -5.04
N MET A 41 -1.05 -23.76 -5.21
CA MET A 41 -1.56 -22.87 -4.16
C MET A 41 -3.01 -23.23 -3.77
N ALA A 42 -3.22 -23.56 -2.50
CA ALA A 42 -4.54 -23.77 -1.92
C ALA A 42 -5.11 -22.46 -1.37
N HIS A 43 -6.45 -22.39 -1.25
CA HIS A 43 -7.16 -21.28 -0.63
C HIS A 43 -7.86 -21.74 0.64
N ALA A 44 -7.84 -20.90 1.67
CA ALA A 44 -8.56 -21.14 2.92
C ALA A 44 -9.53 -19.98 3.18
N ALA A 45 -10.68 -20.29 3.77
CA ALA A 45 -11.63 -19.32 4.26
C ALA A 45 -11.97 -19.66 5.71
N ILE A 46 -12.15 -18.62 6.55
CA ILE A 46 -12.47 -18.79 7.97
C ILE A 46 -13.95 -18.45 8.15
N LEU A 47 -14.76 -19.45 8.54
CA LEU A 47 -16.13 -19.21 8.98
C LEU A 47 -16.10 -18.56 10.37
N ARG A 48 -16.84 -17.47 10.53
CA ARG A 48 -16.96 -16.73 11.79
C ARG A 48 -18.34 -16.98 12.39
N SER A 49 -18.41 -17.08 13.71
CA SER A 49 -19.68 -17.17 14.43
C SER A 49 -20.53 -15.93 14.18
N SER A 50 -21.83 -16.12 13.90
CA SER A 50 -22.83 -15.05 13.90
C SER A 50 -23.32 -14.70 15.32
N TYR A 51 -22.99 -15.53 16.31
CA TYR A 51 -23.37 -15.34 17.71
C TYR A 51 -22.18 -14.89 18.55
N ALA A 52 -22.39 -13.90 19.41
CA ALA A 52 -21.38 -13.41 20.34
C ALA A 52 -21.04 -14.45 21.45
N HIS A 53 -22.03 -15.24 21.89
CA HIS A 53 -21.86 -16.33 22.85
C HIS A 53 -22.84 -17.46 22.53
N ALA A 54 -22.31 -18.64 22.19
CA ALA A 54 -23.07 -19.84 21.88
C ALA A 54 -22.19 -21.09 22.08
N ARG A 55 -22.83 -22.25 22.25
CA ARG A 55 -22.17 -23.55 22.10
C ARG A 55 -22.27 -23.98 20.63
N ILE A 56 -21.23 -24.63 20.12
CA ILE A 56 -21.19 -25.23 18.77
C ILE A 56 -22.02 -26.51 18.76
#